data_AF-A0A9D6LTP8-F1
#
_entry.id   AF-A0A9D6LTP8-F1
#
_cell.length_a   1.000
_cell.length_b   1.000
_cell.length_c   1.000
_cell.angle_alpha   90.00
_cell.angle_beta   90.00
_cell.angle_gamma   90.00
#
_symmetry.space_group_name_H-M   'P 1'
#
loop_
_entity.id
_entity.type
_entity.pdbx_description
1 polymer ?
#
loop_
_entity_poly.entity_id
_entity_poly.type
_entity_poly.pdbx_seq_one_letter_code
_entity_poly.pdbx_strand_id
1 'polypeptide(L)' 'MFYVYVLRSLKSNRFYTGFTADLRKRLNQHNRGSKGSYTNKRGPFEL' A
#
# COMPACT_ATOMS: atom_id res chain seq x y z
N MET A 1 -6.03 17.07 -5.74
CA MET A 1 -5.76 16.95 -4.29
C MET A 1 -4.88 15.73 -4.07
N PHE A 2 -3.83 15.82 -3.27
CA PHE A 2 -2.96 14.68 -2.94
C PHE A 2 -3.18 14.28 -1.49
N TYR A 3 -3.23 12.96 -1.25
CA TYR A 3 -3.38 12.37 0.07
C TYR A 3 -2.07 11.74 0.49
N VAL A 4 -1.63 12.03 1.70
CA VAL A 4 -0.60 11.24 2.39
C VAL A 4 -1.29 10.10 3.11
N TYR A 5 -0.75 8.89 3.00
CA TYR A 5 -1.33 7.70 3.60
C TYR A 5 -0.28 6.85 4.30
N VAL A 6 -0.76 6.08 5.27
CA VAL A 6 0.00 5.04 5.96
C VAL A 6 -0.72 3.72 5.70
N LEU A 7 0.01 2.72 5.22
CA LEU A 7 -0.48 1.36 5.06
C LEU A 7 0.19 0.47 6.09
N ARG A 8 -0.58 -0.37 6.76
CA ARG A 8 -0.06 -1.40 7.65
C ARG A 8 -0.10 -2.76 6.95
N SER A 9 1.05 -3.42 6.84
CA SER A 9 1.12 -4.82 6.42
C SER A 9 0.59 -5.71 7.54
N LEU A 10 -0.49 -6.44 7.30
CA LEU A 10 -1.00 -7.42 8.26
C LEU A 10 -0.04 -8.60 8.46
N LYS A 11 0.79 -8.89 7.46
CA LYS A 11 1.72 -10.03 7.50
C LYS A 11 2.99 -9.75 8.32
N SER A 12 3.47 -8.50 8.28
CA SER A 12 4.77 -8.13 8.87
C SER A 12 4.68 -7.01 9.90
N ASN A 13 3.47 -6.53 10.19
CA ASN A 13 3.17 -5.40 11.07
C ASN A 13 3.98 -4.13 10.75
N ARG A 14 4.50 -4.05 9.52
CA ARG A 14 5.30 -2.92 9.04
C ARG A 14 4.39 -1.85 8.47
N PHE A 15 4.74 -0.60 8.76
CA PHE A 15 4.08 0.57 8.21
C PHE A 15 4.78 1.03 6.93
N TYR A 16 3.98 1.48 5.98
CA TYR A 16 4.42 2.04 4.70
C TYR A 16 3.74 3.37 4.50
N THR A 17 4.54 4.43 4.40
CA THR A 17 4.04 5.77 4.15
C THR A 17 4.21 6.12 2.69
N GLY A 18 3.24 6.81 2.11
CA GLY A 18 3.31 7.28 0.73
C GLY A 18 2.33 8.41 0.49
N PHE A 19 2.31 8.92 -0.73
CA PHE A 19 1.31 9.89 -1.16
C PHE A 19 0.74 9.49 -2.51
N THR A 20 -0.52 9.84 -2.75
CA THR A 20 -1.20 9.57 -4.01
C THR A 20 -2.35 10.55 -4.21
N ALA A 21 -2.73 10.80 -5.46
CA ALA A 21 -3.97 11.51 -5.76
C ALA A 21 -5.22 10.61 -5.53
N ASP A 22 -5.06 9.28 -5.59
CA ASP A 22 -6.16 8.30 -5.52
C ASP A 22 -5.87 7.14 -4.56
N LEU A 23 -6.34 7.28 -3.30
CA LEU A 23 -6.14 6.29 -2.24
C LEU A 23 -6.69 4.91 -2.60
N ARG A 24 -7.92 4.85 -3.13
CA ARG A 24 -8.61 3.59 -3.46
C ARG A 24 -7.85 2.81 -4.54
N LYS A 25 -7.40 3.50 -5.59
CA LYS A 25 -6.61 2.91 -6.67
C LYS A 25 -5.27 2.39 -6.14
N ARG A 26 -4.62 3.16 -5.26
CA ARG A 26 -3.32 2.81 -4.67
C ARG A 26 -3.40 1.60 -3.74
N LEU A 27 -4.40 1.55 -2.86
CA LEU A 27 -4.64 0.40 -1.98
C LEU A 27 -4.88 -0.88 -2.80
N ASN A 28 -5.72 -0.79 -3.83
CA ASN A 28 -5.97 -1.92 -4.74
C ASN A 28 -4.70 -2.37 -5.48
N GLN A 29 -3.82 -1.45 -5.90
CA GLN A 29 -2.54 -1.80 -6.51
C GLN A 29 -1.60 -2.51 -5.52
N HIS A 30 -1.54 -2.06 -4.28
CA HIS A 30 -0.73 -2.70 -3.24
C HIS A 30 -1.25 -4.10 -2.89
N ASN A 31 -2.57 -4.29 -2.81
CA ASN A 31 -3.19 -5.58 -2.50
C ASN A 31 -3.22 -6.56 -3.67
N ARG A 32 -3.34 -6.09 -4.92
CA ARG A 32 -3.24 -6.94 -6.13
C ARG A 32 -1.83 -7.43 -6.42
N GLY A 33 -0.81 -6.82 -5.82
CA GLY A 33 0.58 -7.19 -6.01
C GLY A 33 1.10 -6.82 -7.41
N SER A 34 1.60 -5.59 -7.57
CA SER A 34 2.36 -5.25 -8.78
C SER A 34 3.74 -5.93 -8.76
N LYS A 35 3.99 -6.83 -9.72
CA LYS A 35 5.33 -7.38 -10.01
C LYS A 35 6.33 -6.24 -10.11
N GLY A 36 7.35 -6.23 -9.23
CA GLY A 36 8.38 -5.20 -9.16
C GLY A 36 8.30 -4.23 -7.97
N SER A 37 7.18 -4.16 -7.24
CA SER A 37 7.09 -3.27 -6.07
C SER A 37 7.68 -3.92 -4.81
N TYR A 38 8.42 -3.14 -4.00
CA TYR A 38 9.00 -3.57 -2.73
C TYR A 38 7.95 -4.10 -1.73
N THR A 39 6.69 -3.69 -1.89
CA THR A 39 5.55 -4.14 -1.07
C THR A 39 4.86 -5.40 -1.58
N ASN A 40 5.20 -5.91 -2.78
CA ASN A 40 4.47 -7.00 -3.45
C ASN A 40 4.42 -8.31 -2.63
N LYS A 41 5.51 -8.64 -1.91
CA LYS A 41 5.57 -9.86 -1.07
C LYS A 41 5.03 -9.68 0.35
N ARG A 42 4.56 -8.48 0.70
CA ARG A 42 4.23 -8.06 2.07
C ARG A 42 2.75 -7.71 2.25
N GLY A 43 1.93 -7.98 1.24
CA GLY A 43 0.47 -7.95 1.40
C GLY A 43 -0.02 -9.07 2.35
N PRO A 44 -1.25 -8.96 2.85
CA PRO A 44 -2.23 -7.88 2.61
C PRO A 44 -1.94 -6.60 3.41
N PHE A 45 -2.37 -5.45 2.85
CA PHE A 45 -2.24 -4.12 3.47
C PHE A 45 -3.62 -3.54 3.81
N GLU A 46 -3.71 -2.92 4.98
CA GLU A 46 -4.82 -2.06 5.42
C GLU A 46 -4.37 -0.61 5.52
N LEU A 47 -5.30 0.32 5.33
CA LEU A 47 -5.10 1.77 5.52
C LEU A 47 -5.33 2.14 6.99
#